data_AF-A0A067NKM1-F1
#
_entry.id   AF-A0A067NKM1-F1
#
_cell.length_a   1.000
_cell.length_b   1.000
_cell.length_c   1.000
_cell.angle_alpha   90.00
_cell.angle_beta   90.00
_cell.angle_gamma   90.00
#
_symmetry.space_group_name_H-M   'P 1'
#
loop_
_entity.id
_entity.type
_entity.pdbx_description
1 polymer ?
#
loop_
_entity_poly.entity_id
_entity_poly.type
_entity_poly.pdbx_seq_one_letter_code
_entity_poly.pdbx_strand_id
1 'polypeptide(L)'
;APPFMFLGCSDSRVSEGTIFHSLPGELFAERNIANQFRESDTNAEAALIYAVEHLGVSHILVMGHYGCGGVATAIATAFSPPDMTDPIQRFIQPIRKLYLNSDRHVPDIPPEIEQLREHNRRTQPVPTPELHEPGFRALVEENVKVNVERILKAARVNRQYLHLPTKSVHESGKDVYVHGWVYDMENGRILDLEVSVKV
;
A
#
# COMPACT_ATOMS: atom_id res chain seq x y z
N ALA A 1 21.82 10.85 1.27
CA ALA A 1 20.80 10.03 0.58
C ALA A 1 19.52 10.06 1.43
N PRO A 2 18.31 9.97 0.83
CA PRO A 2 17.06 10.07 1.56
C PRO A 2 16.98 9.00 2.68
N PRO A 3 16.53 9.33 3.90
CA PRO A 3 16.34 8.33 4.94
C PRO A 3 15.09 7.47 4.75
N PHE A 4 14.14 7.93 3.92
CA PHE A 4 12.84 7.28 3.71
C PHE A 4 12.58 6.95 2.24
N MET A 5 12.01 5.76 2.01
CA MET A 5 11.26 5.43 0.80
C MET A 5 9.76 5.64 1.06
N PHE A 6 9.06 6.21 0.08
CA PHE A 6 7.61 6.40 0.10
C PHE A 6 6.98 5.57 -1.03
N LEU A 7 6.17 4.57 -0.70
CA LEU A 7 5.33 3.84 -1.64
C LEU A 7 3.88 4.32 -1.50
N GLY A 8 3.43 5.14 -2.43
CA GLY A 8 2.11 5.76 -2.38
C GLY A 8 1.20 5.44 -3.58
N CYS A 9 -0.02 5.98 -3.52
CA CYS A 9 -0.98 5.84 -4.61
C CYS A 9 -0.73 6.91 -5.68
N SER A 10 -0.96 6.60 -6.96
CA SER A 10 -0.97 7.64 -8.02
C SER A 10 -2.20 8.56 -7.91
N ASP A 11 -3.30 8.12 -7.29
CA ASP A 11 -4.53 8.91 -7.03
C ASP A 11 -4.50 9.63 -5.65
N SER A 12 -3.34 9.75 -4.99
CA SER A 12 -3.28 10.46 -3.71
C SER A 12 -3.67 11.93 -3.80
N ARG A 13 -3.66 12.57 -4.98
CA ARG A 13 -3.98 14.01 -5.19
C ARG A 13 -3.21 15.00 -4.30
N VAL A 14 -2.19 14.52 -3.59
CA VAL A 14 -1.26 15.29 -2.75
C VAL A 14 0.14 14.64 -2.83
N SER A 15 1.17 15.48 -2.89
CA SER A 15 2.55 15.02 -2.89
C SER A 15 3.00 14.61 -1.50
N GLU A 16 3.93 13.66 -1.42
CA GLU A 16 4.51 13.20 -0.15
C GLU A 16 5.25 14.34 0.57
N GLY A 17 5.91 15.24 -0.15
CA GLY A 17 6.54 16.41 0.44
C GLY A 17 5.53 17.38 1.07
N THR A 18 4.33 17.50 0.50
CA THR A 18 3.24 18.28 1.10
C THR A 18 2.68 17.59 2.35
N ILE A 19 2.51 16.27 2.34
CA ILE A 19 2.02 15.52 3.52
C ILE A 19 2.97 15.69 4.71
N PHE A 20 4.29 15.59 4.47
CA PHE A 20 5.30 15.55 5.53
C PHE A 20 6.02 16.88 5.78
N HIS A 21 5.67 17.94 5.03
CA HIS A 21 6.45 19.18 4.99
C HIS A 21 7.94 18.93 4.72
N SER A 22 8.24 17.98 3.84
CA SER A 22 9.61 17.57 3.55
C SER A 22 10.26 18.46 2.50
N LEU A 23 11.58 18.56 2.56
CA LEU A 23 12.39 19.18 1.51
C LEU A 23 12.57 18.20 0.32
N PRO A 24 12.82 18.72 -0.90
CA PRO A 24 13.19 17.88 -2.03
C PRO A 24 14.41 17.01 -1.71
N GLY A 25 14.32 15.71 -2.02
CA GLY A 25 15.41 14.75 -1.78
C GLY A 25 15.41 14.09 -0.40
N GLU A 26 14.47 14.42 0.49
CA GLU A 26 14.29 13.73 1.78
C GLU A 26 13.49 12.42 1.66
N LEU A 27 12.65 12.31 0.62
CA LEU A 27 11.82 11.14 0.35
C LEU A 27 12.17 10.58 -1.04
N PHE A 28 12.43 9.27 -1.11
CA PHE A 28 12.50 8.53 -2.38
C PHE A 28 11.13 7.95 -2.70
N ALA A 29 10.41 8.55 -3.64
CA ALA A 29 9.00 8.24 -3.90
C ALA A 29 8.82 7.27 -5.07
N GLU A 30 8.02 6.22 -4.84
CA GLU A 30 7.47 5.30 -5.83
C GLU A 30 5.94 5.33 -5.72
N ARG A 31 5.23 5.31 -6.86
CA ARG A 31 3.77 5.49 -6.88
C ARG A 31 3.12 4.65 -7.97
N ASN A 32 2.11 3.87 -7.58
CA ASN A 32 1.26 3.14 -8.51
C ASN A 32 -0.21 3.13 -8.05
N ILE A 33 -1.11 2.49 -8.81
CA ILE A 33 -2.54 2.48 -8.49
C ILE A 33 -2.80 1.69 -7.20
N ALA A 34 -3.27 2.39 -6.18
CA ALA A 34 -3.55 1.86 -4.85
C ALA A 34 -2.31 1.29 -4.12
N ASN A 35 -1.15 1.93 -4.28
CA ASN A 35 0.04 1.76 -3.43
C ASN A 35 0.45 0.29 -3.21
N GLN A 36 0.47 -0.47 -4.30
CA GLN A 36 0.69 -1.91 -4.29
C GLN A 36 2.17 -2.25 -4.46
N PHE A 37 2.64 -3.25 -3.71
CA PHE A 37 3.91 -3.90 -3.94
C PHE A 37 3.67 -5.36 -4.37
N ARG A 38 4.38 -5.78 -5.42
CA ARG A 38 4.44 -7.18 -5.86
C ARG A 38 5.85 -7.46 -6.33
N GLU A 39 6.43 -8.58 -5.92
CA GLU A 39 7.73 -9.03 -6.43
C GLU A 39 7.70 -9.23 -7.97
N SER A 40 6.55 -9.58 -8.55
CA SER A 40 6.40 -9.70 -10.00
C SER A 40 6.25 -8.36 -10.74
N ASP A 41 6.17 -7.24 -10.03
CA ASP A 41 6.17 -5.91 -10.62
C ASP A 41 7.58 -5.34 -10.57
N THR A 42 8.32 -5.51 -11.67
CA THR A 42 9.72 -5.08 -11.79
C THR A 42 9.92 -3.59 -11.48
N ASN A 43 8.91 -2.74 -11.70
CA ASN A 43 9.02 -1.32 -11.38
C ASN A 43 9.09 -1.11 -9.85
N ALA A 44 8.12 -1.63 -9.11
CA ALA A 44 8.08 -1.53 -7.65
C ALA A 44 9.25 -2.28 -6.97
N GLU A 45 9.63 -3.44 -7.51
CA GLU A 45 10.77 -4.22 -7.02
C GLU A 45 12.10 -3.46 -7.20
N ALA A 46 12.35 -2.93 -8.40
CA ALA A 46 13.57 -2.17 -8.67
C ALA A 46 13.68 -0.91 -7.82
N ALA A 47 12.57 -0.18 -7.61
CA ALA A 47 12.54 0.99 -6.74
C ALA A 47 12.89 0.62 -5.28
N LEU A 48 12.32 -0.48 -4.76
CA LEU A 48 12.60 -0.96 -3.41
C LEU A 48 14.07 -1.34 -3.23
N ILE A 49 14.62 -2.15 -4.15
CA ILE A 49 16.04 -2.56 -4.13
C ILE A 49 16.95 -1.33 -4.19
N TYR A 50 16.66 -0.38 -5.08
CA TYR A 50 17.47 0.83 -5.22
C TYR A 50 17.44 1.69 -3.95
N ALA A 51 16.26 1.87 -3.35
CA ALA A 51 16.13 2.62 -2.11
C ALA A 51 16.98 2.01 -0.99
N VAL A 52 16.91 0.69 -0.80
CA VAL A 52 17.61 -0.01 0.28
C VAL A 52 19.11 -0.12 0.00
N GLU A 53 19.50 -0.66 -1.15
CA GLU A 53 20.88 -1.06 -1.43
C GLU A 53 21.74 0.10 -1.97
N HIS A 54 21.15 1.07 -2.67
CA HIS A 54 21.90 2.16 -3.29
C HIS A 54 21.74 3.50 -2.57
N LEU A 55 20.56 3.77 -1.99
CA LEU A 55 20.32 4.98 -1.21
C LEU A 55 20.49 4.77 0.30
N GLY A 56 20.49 3.53 0.78
CA GLY A 56 20.62 3.24 2.21
C GLY A 56 19.46 3.79 3.05
N VAL A 57 18.24 3.78 2.51
CA VAL A 57 17.03 4.14 3.27
C VAL A 57 16.88 3.22 4.47
N SER A 58 16.46 3.76 5.61
CA SER A 58 16.20 2.99 6.84
C SER A 58 14.71 2.80 7.09
N HIS A 59 13.86 3.54 6.38
CA HIS A 59 12.43 3.53 6.58
C HIS A 59 11.72 3.42 5.23
N ILE A 60 10.82 2.46 5.10
CA ILE A 60 9.94 2.30 3.95
C ILE A 60 8.52 2.56 4.43
N LEU A 61 7.87 3.56 3.86
CA LEU A 61 6.51 3.93 4.18
C LEU A 61 5.56 3.45 3.07
N VAL A 62 4.68 2.52 3.38
CA VAL A 62 3.52 2.18 2.54
C VAL A 62 2.37 3.08 2.96
N MET A 63 1.98 4.02 2.09
CA MET A 63 0.94 5.00 2.39
C MET A 63 -0.29 4.81 1.51
N GLY A 64 -1.37 4.37 2.15
CA GLY A 64 -2.72 4.40 1.59
C GLY A 64 -3.37 5.78 1.72
N HIS A 65 -4.53 5.95 1.10
CA HIS A 65 -5.37 7.12 1.34
C HIS A 65 -6.85 6.76 1.27
N TYR A 66 -7.66 7.38 2.13
CA TYR A 66 -9.10 7.21 2.05
C TYR A 66 -9.64 7.84 0.76
N GLY A 67 -10.70 7.24 0.21
CA GLY A 67 -11.24 7.66 -1.09
C GLY A 67 -10.45 7.17 -2.30
N CYS A 68 -9.55 6.19 -2.15
CA CYS A 68 -8.74 5.66 -3.24
C CYS A 68 -9.58 5.07 -4.39
N GLY A 69 -9.46 5.65 -5.59
CA GLY A 69 -10.21 5.21 -6.78
C GLY A 69 -9.88 3.78 -7.22
N GLY A 70 -8.63 3.34 -7.04
CA GLY A 70 -8.22 1.96 -7.34
C GLY A 70 -8.89 0.93 -6.43
N VAL A 71 -9.00 1.22 -5.13
CA VAL A 71 -9.71 0.38 -4.16
C VAL A 71 -11.22 0.41 -4.40
N ALA A 72 -11.79 1.59 -4.69
CA ALA A 72 -13.20 1.73 -5.04
C ALA A 72 -13.56 0.91 -6.29
N THR A 73 -12.70 0.92 -7.31
CA THR A 73 -12.90 0.12 -8.53
C THR A 73 -12.83 -1.37 -8.22
N ALA A 74 -11.92 -1.80 -7.33
CA ALA A 74 -11.83 -3.20 -6.92
C ALA A 74 -13.10 -3.70 -6.20
N ILE A 75 -13.76 -2.83 -5.41
CA ILE A 75 -15.07 -3.10 -4.79
C ILE A 75 -16.16 -3.17 -5.85
N ALA A 76 -16.25 -2.15 -6.72
CA ALA A 76 -17.33 -2.01 -7.69
C ALA A 76 -17.36 -3.17 -8.71
N THR A 77 -16.19 -3.73 -9.05
CA THR A 77 -16.08 -4.79 -10.06
C THR A 77 -16.04 -6.19 -9.45
N ALA A 78 -16.06 -6.32 -8.11
CA ALA A 78 -15.77 -7.55 -7.38
C ALA A 78 -16.62 -8.78 -7.76
N PHE A 79 -17.87 -8.56 -8.20
CA PHE A 79 -18.84 -9.63 -8.50
C PHE A 79 -19.05 -9.91 -9.99
N SER A 80 -18.35 -9.20 -10.89
CA SER A 80 -18.42 -9.43 -12.34
C SER A 80 -17.10 -10.03 -12.84
N PRO A 81 -17.07 -10.98 -13.80
CA PRO A 81 -15.81 -11.53 -14.32
C PRO A 81 -14.82 -10.42 -14.68
N PRO A 82 -13.56 -10.46 -14.20
CA PRO A 82 -12.61 -9.40 -14.49
C PRO A 82 -12.25 -9.38 -15.97
N ASP A 83 -12.29 -8.20 -16.58
CA ASP A 83 -11.75 -8.01 -17.92
C ASP A 83 -10.22 -8.01 -17.84
N MET A 84 -9.60 -9.14 -18.16
CA MET A 84 -8.15 -9.26 -18.12
C MET A 84 -7.47 -8.56 -19.29
N THR A 85 -8.20 -7.96 -20.24
CA THR A 85 -7.63 -7.08 -21.28
C THR A 85 -7.47 -5.64 -20.77
N ASP A 86 -8.25 -5.24 -19.76
CA ASP A 86 -8.12 -3.95 -19.09
C ASP A 86 -6.92 -3.95 -18.10
N PRO A 87 -5.90 -3.08 -18.31
CA PRO A 87 -4.76 -2.98 -17.41
C PRO A 87 -5.12 -2.61 -15.97
N ILE A 88 -6.18 -1.81 -15.75
CA ILE A 88 -6.60 -1.43 -14.40
C ILE A 88 -7.17 -2.66 -13.68
N GLN A 89 -8.09 -3.38 -14.33
CA GLN A 89 -8.67 -4.61 -13.77
C GLN A 89 -7.61 -5.66 -13.47
N ARG A 90 -6.58 -5.80 -14.33
CA ARG A 90 -5.41 -6.66 -14.05
C ARG A 90 -4.64 -6.18 -12.83
N PHE A 91 -4.36 -4.88 -12.73
CA PHE A 91 -3.52 -4.30 -11.68
C PHE A 91 -4.19 -4.39 -10.29
N ILE A 92 -5.51 -4.17 -10.21
CA ILE A 92 -6.26 -4.20 -8.95
C ILE A 92 -6.72 -5.61 -8.54
N GLN A 93 -6.41 -6.66 -9.31
CA GLN A 93 -6.75 -8.05 -8.97
C GLN A 93 -6.40 -8.43 -7.52
N PRO A 94 -5.23 -8.06 -6.96
CA PRO A 94 -4.90 -8.41 -5.58
C PRO A 94 -5.86 -7.77 -4.57
N ILE A 95 -6.29 -6.53 -4.79
CA ILE A 95 -7.24 -5.81 -3.93
C ILE A 95 -8.63 -6.40 -4.05
N ARG A 96 -9.04 -6.77 -5.27
CA ARG A 96 -10.31 -7.45 -5.49
C ARG A 96 -10.37 -8.79 -4.75
N LYS A 97 -9.28 -9.57 -4.81
CA LYS A 97 -9.16 -10.82 -4.04
C LYS A 97 -9.18 -10.56 -2.53
N LEU A 98 -8.50 -9.51 -2.07
CA LEU A 98 -8.52 -9.10 -0.67
C LEU A 98 -9.95 -8.77 -0.23
N TYR A 99 -10.69 -7.96 -0.98
CA TYR A 99 -12.09 -7.64 -0.67
C TYR A 99 -12.98 -8.89 -0.60
N LEU A 100 -12.84 -9.82 -1.55
CA LEU A 100 -13.67 -11.03 -1.60
C LEU A 100 -13.37 -12.02 -0.47
N ASN A 101 -12.14 -12.06 0.04
CA ASN A 101 -11.69 -13.08 0.99
C ASN A 101 -11.34 -12.53 2.38
N SER A 102 -11.36 -11.21 2.57
CA SER A 102 -11.05 -10.59 3.86
C SER A 102 -11.99 -11.09 4.94
N ASP A 103 -11.37 -11.58 6.00
CA ASP A 103 -11.93 -12.01 7.29
C ASP A 103 -11.47 -11.07 8.41
N ARG A 104 -11.12 -9.82 8.07
CA ARG A 104 -10.68 -8.77 9.00
C ARG A 104 -11.56 -8.77 10.25
N HIS A 105 -10.91 -8.91 11.39
CA HIS A 105 -11.56 -8.82 12.69
C HIS A 105 -10.74 -7.93 13.61
N VAL A 106 -11.39 -6.89 14.14
CA VAL A 106 -10.84 -6.03 15.19
C VAL A 106 -11.78 -6.11 16.37
N PRO A 107 -11.31 -6.41 17.60
CA PRO A 107 -12.15 -6.45 18.78
C PRO A 107 -12.99 -5.20 18.94
N ASP A 108 -14.26 -5.37 19.31
CA ASP A 108 -15.24 -4.28 19.52
C ASP A 108 -15.58 -3.43 18.29
N ILE A 109 -15.07 -3.78 17.11
CA ILE A 109 -15.40 -3.12 15.84
C ILE A 109 -16.22 -4.10 14.96
N PRO A 110 -17.34 -3.67 14.34
CA PRO A 110 -18.09 -4.50 13.41
C PRO A 110 -17.22 -4.98 12.23
N PRO A 111 -17.52 -6.14 11.60
CA PRO A 111 -16.75 -6.64 10.45
C PRO A 111 -17.10 -5.83 9.18
N GLU A 112 -16.49 -4.66 9.02
CA GLU A 112 -16.96 -3.63 8.08
C GLU A 112 -16.86 -4.07 6.62
N ILE A 113 -15.75 -4.74 6.26
CA ILE A 113 -15.53 -5.26 4.90
C ILE A 113 -16.55 -6.33 4.56
N GLU A 114 -16.84 -7.24 5.50
CA GLU A 114 -17.84 -8.30 5.30
C GLU A 114 -19.24 -7.71 5.13
N GLN A 115 -19.62 -6.76 5.99
CA GLN A 115 -20.92 -6.09 5.89
C GLN A 115 -21.10 -5.37 4.54
N LEU A 116 -20.10 -4.62 4.10
CA LEU A 116 -20.10 -3.97 2.78
C LEU A 116 -20.19 -5.01 1.66
N ARG A 117 -19.43 -6.11 1.76
CA ARG A 117 -19.43 -7.21 0.78
C ARG A 117 -20.78 -7.87 0.65
N GLU A 118 -21.45 -8.16 1.77
CA GLU A 118 -22.78 -8.77 1.76
C GLU A 118 -23.86 -7.81 1.26
N HIS A 119 -23.76 -6.51 1.57
CA HIS A 119 -24.62 -5.49 0.98
C HIS A 119 -24.46 -5.45 -0.54
N ASN A 120 -23.24 -5.33 -1.04
CA ASN A 120 -22.93 -5.22 -2.46
C ASN A 120 -23.25 -6.49 -3.26
N ARG A 121 -23.26 -7.68 -2.62
CA ARG A 121 -23.72 -8.92 -3.27
C ARG A 121 -25.19 -8.83 -3.69
N ARG A 122 -26.01 -8.04 -2.98
CA ARG A 122 -27.45 -7.85 -3.22
C ARG A 122 -27.78 -6.64 -4.10
N THR A 123 -26.82 -5.74 -4.32
CA THR A 123 -27.00 -4.48 -5.07
C THR A 123 -26.14 -4.52 -6.33
N GLN A 124 -26.79 -4.60 -7.50
CA GLN A 124 -26.11 -4.62 -8.80
C GLN A 124 -26.73 -3.58 -9.77
N PRO A 125 -25.92 -2.75 -10.46
CA PRO A 125 -24.46 -2.67 -10.35
C PRO A 125 -24.02 -2.14 -8.98
N VAL A 126 -22.85 -2.57 -8.50
CA VAL A 126 -22.29 -2.07 -7.24
C VAL A 126 -21.97 -0.58 -7.41
N PRO A 127 -22.55 0.33 -6.60
CA PRO A 127 -22.23 1.74 -6.68
C PRO A 127 -20.79 1.99 -6.21
N THR A 128 -20.22 3.13 -6.61
CA THR A 128 -18.98 3.61 -6.02
C THR A 128 -19.21 3.84 -4.52
N PRO A 129 -18.37 3.27 -3.64
CA PRO A 129 -18.52 3.47 -2.20
C PRO A 129 -18.35 4.95 -1.83
N GLU A 130 -19.18 5.42 -0.89
CA GLU A 130 -19.04 6.75 -0.29
C GLU A 130 -17.73 6.85 0.50
N LEU A 131 -17.13 8.04 0.57
CA LEU A 131 -15.83 8.28 1.23
C LEU A 131 -15.78 7.77 2.68
N HIS A 132 -16.90 7.91 3.39
CA HIS A 132 -17.05 7.56 4.81
C HIS A 132 -17.61 6.15 5.03
N GLU A 133 -17.77 5.36 3.97
CA GLU A 133 -18.24 3.98 4.11
C GLU A 133 -17.21 3.16 4.91
N PRO A 134 -17.59 2.54 6.06
CA PRO A 134 -16.65 1.85 6.94
C PRO A 134 -15.86 0.69 6.30
N GLY A 135 -16.51 -0.16 5.53
CA GLY A 135 -15.87 -1.28 4.81
C GLY A 135 -14.93 -0.81 3.70
N PHE A 136 -15.22 0.32 3.04
CA PHE A 136 -14.31 0.91 2.06
C PHE A 136 -13.04 1.42 2.73
N ARG A 137 -13.19 2.16 3.83
CA ARG A 137 -12.05 2.65 4.63
C ARG A 137 -11.23 1.49 5.20
N ALA A 138 -11.89 0.48 5.76
CA ALA A 138 -11.23 -0.72 6.26
C ALA A 138 -10.45 -1.48 5.18
N LEU A 139 -10.98 -1.55 3.94
CA LEU A 139 -10.26 -2.20 2.83
C LEU A 139 -9.03 -1.42 2.37
N VAL A 140 -9.06 -0.07 2.41
CA VAL A 140 -7.87 0.76 2.16
C VAL A 140 -6.78 0.41 3.16
N GLU A 141 -7.12 0.34 4.44
CA GLU A 141 -6.17 0.00 5.51
C GLU A 141 -5.62 -1.42 5.36
N GLU A 142 -6.47 -2.41 5.05
CA GLU A 142 -6.03 -3.78 4.81
C GLU A 142 -5.10 -3.89 3.61
N ASN A 143 -5.37 -3.15 2.54
CA ASN A 143 -4.48 -3.10 1.39
C ASN A 143 -3.09 -2.57 1.81
N VAL A 144 -3.01 -1.55 2.68
CA VAL A 144 -1.72 -1.09 3.22
C VAL A 144 -1.02 -2.21 3.99
N LYS A 145 -1.71 -2.85 4.94
CA LYS A 145 -1.16 -3.92 5.78
C LYS A 145 -0.61 -5.09 4.94
N VAL A 146 -1.37 -5.55 3.95
CA VAL A 146 -0.95 -6.63 3.05
C VAL A 146 0.28 -6.24 2.23
N ASN A 147 0.41 -4.98 1.79
CA ASN A 147 1.60 -4.55 1.05
C ASN A 147 2.83 -4.39 1.96
N VAL A 148 2.65 -3.99 3.22
CA VAL A 148 3.74 -4.05 4.23
C VAL A 148 4.22 -5.50 4.39
N GLU A 149 3.31 -6.46 4.57
CA GLU A 149 3.65 -7.88 4.68
C GLU A 149 4.38 -8.43 3.44
N ARG A 150 3.97 -8.02 2.24
CA ARG A 150 4.65 -8.43 1.00
C ARG A 150 6.07 -7.91 0.94
N ILE A 151 6.32 -6.65 1.33
CA ILE A 151 7.66 -6.09 1.38
C ILE A 151 8.51 -6.85 2.40
N LEU A 152 7.98 -7.11 3.60
CA LEU A 152 8.68 -7.88 4.64
C LEU A 152 9.03 -9.29 4.17
N LYS A 153 8.11 -9.96 3.48
CA LYS A 153 8.34 -11.30 2.92
C LYS A 153 9.42 -11.27 1.83
N ALA A 154 9.33 -10.32 0.90
CA ALA A 154 10.33 -10.15 -0.15
C ALA A 154 11.72 -9.91 0.46
N ALA A 155 11.81 -9.04 1.46
CA ALA A 155 13.05 -8.71 2.14
C ALA A 155 13.68 -9.90 2.89
N ARG A 156 12.85 -10.77 3.49
CA ARG A 156 13.32 -11.99 4.16
C ARG A 156 13.76 -13.09 3.19
N VAL A 157 13.08 -13.22 2.05
CA VAL A 157 13.34 -14.28 1.07
C VAL A 157 14.53 -13.92 0.17
N ASN A 158 14.59 -12.68 -0.30
CA ASN A 158 15.65 -12.23 -1.19
C ASN A 158 16.85 -11.71 -0.39
N ARG A 159 17.92 -12.52 -0.35
CA ARG A 159 19.21 -12.14 0.24
C ARG A 159 19.82 -10.88 -0.39
N GLN A 160 19.37 -10.45 -1.57
CA GLN A 160 19.80 -9.21 -2.22
C GLN A 160 19.58 -8.02 -1.28
N TYR A 161 18.37 -7.87 -0.72
CA TYR A 161 18.03 -6.80 0.23
C TYR A 161 18.96 -6.74 1.46
N LEU A 162 19.61 -7.85 1.80
CA LEU A 162 20.49 -7.97 2.96
C LEU A 162 21.98 -7.92 2.59
N HIS A 163 22.36 -8.25 1.35
CA HIS A 163 23.76 -8.47 0.98
C HIS A 163 24.04 -8.14 -0.50
N LEU A 164 24.40 -6.87 -0.77
CA LEU A 164 25.42 -6.54 -1.76
C LEU A 164 26.68 -6.05 -1.04
N PRO A 165 27.89 -6.47 -1.47
CA PRO A 165 29.13 -5.90 -0.99
C PRO A 165 29.31 -4.52 -1.64
N THR A 166 28.64 -3.49 -1.13
CA THR A 166 28.97 -2.12 -1.50
C THR A 166 30.30 -1.77 -0.84
N LYS A 167 31.39 -2.06 -1.57
CA LYS A 167 32.64 -1.31 -1.39
C LYS A 167 32.28 0.16 -1.55
N SER A 168 32.39 0.90 -0.46
CA SER A 168 32.17 2.35 -0.29
C SER A 168 30.79 2.76 0.26
N VAL A 169 30.81 3.04 1.59
CA VAL A 169 30.17 4.15 2.32
C VAL A 169 29.12 3.81 3.41
N HIS A 170 28.47 2.65 3.45
CA HIS A 170 27.55 2.37 4.57
C HIS A 170 27.82 1.04 5.28
N GLU A 171 27.94 1.13 6.61
CA GLU A 171 28.14 0.02 7.53
C GLU A 171 27.11 -1.08 7.28
N SER A 172 27.61 -2.29 7.04
CA SER A 172 26.84 -3.52 7.14
C SER A 172 26.12 -3.55 8.50
N GLY A 173 24.79 -3.45 8.52
CA GLY A 173 23.99 -3.58 9.75
C GLY A 173 22.98 -2.46 10.05
N LYS A 174 22.61 -1.62 9.08
CA LYS A 174 21.52 -0.65 9.28
C LYS A 174 20.16 -1.36 9.29
N ASP A 175 19.40 -1.15 10.36
CA ASP A 175 18.03 -1.64 10.47
C ASP A 175 17.12 -0.95 9.45
N VAL A 176 16.31 -1.75 8.75
CA VAL A 176 15.28 -1.26 7.82
C VAL A 176 13.92 -1.54 8.44
N TYR A 177 13.07 -0.51 8.49
CA TYR A 177 11.71 -0.59 9.03
C TYR A 177 10.70 -0.37 7.92
N VAL A 178 9.64 -1.17 7.92
CA VAL A 178 8.49 -0.98 7.01
C VAL A 178 7.29 -0.52 7.83
N HIS A 179 6.71 0.60 7.44
CA HIS A 179 5.60 1.29 8.09
C HIS A 179 4.36 1.27 7.21
N GLY A 180 3.18 1.04 7.79
CA GLY A 180 1.90 1.11 7.09
C GLY A 180 1.01 2.24 7.62
N TRP A 181 0.84 3.31 6.86
CA TRP A 181 0.02 4.47 7.25
C TRP A 181 -1.08 4.77 6.22
N VAL A 182 -2.09 5.54 6.63
CA VAL A 182 -3.16 6.03 5.76
C VAL A 182 -3.30 7.54 5.91
N TYR A 183 -3.38 8.26 4.78
CA TYR A 183 -3.67 9.68 4.76
C TYR A 183 -5.15 9.95 4.46
N ASP A 184 -5.77 10.82 5.25
CA ASP A 184 -7.13 11.27 5.02
C ASP A 184 -7.13 12.60 4.26
N MET A 185 -7.55 12.55 3.00
CA MET A 185 -7.61 13.71 2.11
C MET A 185 -8.60 14.78 2.55
N GLU A 186 -9.64 14.42 3.33
CA GLU A 186 -10.69 15.36 3.73
C GLU A 186 -10.21 16.30 4.84
N ASN A 187 -9.40 15.79 5.76
CA ASN A 187 -9.00 16.51 6.98
C ASN A 187 -7.47 16.64 7.15
N GLY A 188 -6.69 16.04 6.26
CA GLY A 188 -5.23 16.11 6.24
C GLY A 188 -4.53 15.30 7.33
N ARG A 189 -5.23 14.37 8.01
CA ARG A 189 -4.65 13.55 9.08
C ARG A 189 -3.95 12.31 8.54
N ILE A 190 -2.90 11.90 9.23
CA ILE A 190 -2.22 10.62 9.03
C ILE A 190 -2.65 9.68 10.16
N LEU A 191 -3.06 8.48 9.79
CA LEU A 191 -3.32 7.37 10.69
C LEU A 191 -2.17 6.35 10.59
N ASP A 192 -1.53 6.05 11.71
CA ASP A 192 -0.64 4.90 11.82
C ASP A 192 -1.48 3.64 12.03
N LEU A 193 -1.29 2.61 11.19
CA LEU A 193 -1.99 1.34 11.33
C LEU A 193 -1.32 0.39 12.34
N GLU A 194 -0.31 0.88 13.06
CA GLU A 194 0.49 0.18 14.06
C GLU A 194 1.22 -1.03 13.47
N VAL A 195 1.52 -0.97 12.17
CA VAL A 195 2.33 -1.96 11.47
C VAL A 195 3.68 -1.33 11.18
N SER A 196 4.60 -1.46 12.13
CA SER A 196 6.01 -1.08 12.00
C SER A 196 6.87 -2.29 12.33
N VAL A 197 7.52 -2.86 11.31
CA VAL A 197 8.28 -4.11 11.46
C VAL A 197 9.70 -3.93 10.94
N LYS A 198 10.66 -4.37 11.76
CA LYS A 198 12.07 -4.47 11.38
C LYS A 198 12.25 -5.67 10.44
N VAL A 199 12.89 -5.40 9.29
CA VAL A 199 13.31 -6.40 8.30
C VAL A 199 14.49 -7.20 8.84
#